data_AF-A0A091CDA9-F1
#
_entry.id   AF-A0A091CDA9-F1
#
_cell.length_a   1.000
_cell.length_b   1.000
_cell.length_c   1.000
_cell.angle_alpha   90.00
_cell.angle_beta   90.00
_cell.angle_gamma   90.00
#
_symmetry.space_group_name_H-M   'P 1'
#
loop_
_entity.id
_entity.type
_entity.pdbx_description
1 polymer ?
#
loop_
_entity_poly.entity_id
_entity_poly.type
_entity_poly.pdbx_seq_one_letter_code
_entity_poly.pdbx_strand_id
1 'polypeptide(L)' 'MSELESRAKNEGYPFISILGHPGYYAKLGYQLASHYDIYAPFPAPDNVYFIKELKTDSLANVQGTISYLNAFND' A
#
# COMPACT_ATOMS: atom_id res chain seq x y z
N MET A 1 -6.31 -12.67 0.38
CA MET A 1 -5.95 -11.46 1.14
C MET A 1 -5.55 -11.78 2.57
N SER A 2 -6.40 -12.47 3.37
CA SER A 2 -6.03 -12.86 4.74
C SER A 2 -4.68 -13.60 4.85
N GLU A 3 -4.47 -14.66 4.06
CA GLU A 3 -3.20 -15.43 4.11
C GLU A 3 -1.96 -14.61 3.73
N LEU A 4 -2.07 -13.75 2.71
CA LEU A 4 -0.99 -12.86 2.29
C LEU A 4 -0.62 -11.87 3.40
N GLU A 5 -1.62 -11.26 4.03
CA GLU A 5 -1.40 -10.35 5.16
C GLU A 5 -0.79 -11.06 6.36
N SER A 6 -1.22 -12.29 6.65
CA SER A 6 -0.63 -13.11 7.73
C SER A 6 0.84 -13.43 7.47
N ARG A 7 1.20 -13.85 6.25
CA ARG A 7 2.61 -14.10 5.90
C ARG A 7 3.44 -12.82 5.98
N ALA A 8 2.94 -11.72 5.41
CA ALA A 8 3.66 -10.46 5.45
C ALA A 8 3.89 -9.95 6.88
N LYS A 9 2.90 -10.11 7.77
CA LYS A 9 3.03 -9.84 9.21
C LYS A 9 4.08 -10.72 9.88
N ASN A 10 4.08 -12.03 9.60
CA ASN A 10 5.02 -12.98 10.19
C ASN A 10 6.48 -12.73 9.76
N GLU A 11 6.68 -12.26 8.53
CA GLU A 11 7.99 -11.85 8.00
C GLU A 11 8.42 -10.44 8.45
N GLY A 12 7.57 -9.74 9.21
CA GLY A 12 7.89 -8.42 9.78
C GLY A 12 7.77 -7.24 8.81
N TYR A 13 7.05 -7.38 7.70
CA TYR A 13 6.80 -6.26 6.80
C TYR A 13 5.89 -5.21 7.46
N PRO A 14 6.17 -3.90 7.29
CA PRO A 14 5.46 -2.84 8.00
C PRO A 14 4.06 -2.56 7.43
N PHE A 15 3.91 -2.60 6.10
CA PHE A 15 2.68 -2.27 5.39
C PHE A 15 2.61 -2.98 4.03
N ILE A 16 1.45 -2.93 3.39
CA ILE A 16 1.22 -3.39 2.01
C ILE A 16 0.68 -2.22 1.20
N SER A 17 1.24 -1.97 0.01
CA SER A 17 0.65 -1.08 -0.99
C SER A 17 0.05 -1.88 -2.15
N ILE A 18 -1.04 -1.38 -2.74
CA ILE A 18 -1.77 -2.03 -3.83
C ILE A 18 -2.27 -0.97 -4.81
N LEU A 19 -2.06 -1.20 -6.11
CA LEU A 19 -2.79 -0.53 -7.18
C LEU A 19 -3.99 -1.40 -7.59
N GLY A 20 -5.21 -0.87 -7.59
CA GLY A 20 -6.37 -1.66 -7.96
C GLY A 20 -7.71 -0.93 -7.96
N HIS A 21 -8.79 -1.67 -8.21
CA HIS A 21 -10.12 -1.08 -8.42
C HIS A 21 -10.66 -0.39 -7.15
N PRO A 22 -11.20 0.85 -7.24
CA PRO A 22 -11.55 1.67 -6.07
C PRO A 22 -12.54 0.99 -5.10
N GLY A 23 -13.46 0.20 -5.62
CA GLY A 23 -14.51 -0.46 -4.84
C GLY A 23 -14.15 -1.81 -4.21
N TYR A 24 -12.93 -2.33 -4.42
CA TYR A 24 -12.54 -3.67 -3.95
C TYR A 24 -11.76 -3.61 -2.63
N TYR A 25 -10.64 -2.90 -2.59
CA TYR A 25 -9.67 -2.97 -1.48
C TYR A 25 -10.10 -2.22 -0.22
N ALA A 26 -10.93 -1.18 -0.35
CA ALA A 26 -11.50 -0.47 0.80
C ALA A 26 -12.27 -1.41 1.75
N LYS A 27 -12.98 -2.42 1.20
CA LYS A 27 -13.72 -3.43 1.98
C LYS A 27 -12.81 -4.34 2.81
N LEU A 28 -11.51 -4.36 2.51
CA LEU A 28 -10.50 -5.18 3.17
C LEU A 28 -9.66 -4.38 4.17
N GLY A 29 -10.06 -3.14 4.49
CA GLY A 29 -9.36 -2.27 5.43
C GLY A 29 -8.12 -1.59 4.85
N TYR A 30 -7.98 -1.56 3.52
CA TYR A 30 -7.00 -0.70 2.87
C TYR A 30 -7.55 0.72 2.77
N GLN A 31 -6.67 1.71 2.88
CA GLN A 31 -6.99 3.13 2.77
C GLN A 31 -6.25 3.74 1.59
N LEU A 32 -6.67 4.91 1.12
CA LEU A 32 -5.93 5.62 0.08
C LEU A 32 -4.54 5.97 0.59
N ALA A 33 -3.51 5.69 -0.21
CA ALA A 33 -2.12 5.94 0.20
C ALA A 33 -1.83 7.44 0.39
N SER A 34 -2.54 8.30 -0.35
CA SER A 34 -2.46 9.75 -0.23
C SER A 34 -2.89 10.30 1.13
N HIS A 35 -3.66 9.55 1.93
CA HIS A 35 -3.95 9.93 3.31
C HIS A 35 -2.69 9.94 4.20
N TYR A 36 -1.62 9.28 3.76
CA TYR A 36 -0.32 9.19 4.42
C TYR A 36 0.78 9.94 3.65
N ASP A 37 0.42 10.82 2.70
CA ASP A 37 1.37 11.48 1.79
C ASP A 37 2.28 10.48 1.03
N ILE A 38 1.72 9.30 0.69
CA ILE A 38 2.39 8.26 -0.09
C ILE A 38 1.78 8.16 -1.49
N TYR A 39 2.64 8.18 -2.51
CA TYR A 39 2.23 8.23 -3.91
C TYR A 39 2.84 7.11 -4.76
N ALA A 40 2.15 6.77 -5.85
CA ALA A 40 2.65 5.84 -6.87
C ALA A 40 3.85 6.43 -7.62
N PRO A 41 4.78 5.60 -8.15
CA PRO A 41 5.92 6.06 -8.94
C PRO A 41 5.56 6.54 -10.37
N PHE A 42 4.28 6.51 -10.73
CA PHE A 42 3.77 6.89 -12.04
C PHE A 42 2.43 7.63 -11.93
N PRO A 43 1.99 8.33 -12.98
CA PRO A 43 0.68 8.97 -13.00
C PRO A 43 -0.43 7.93 -12.81
N ALA A 44 -1.12 7.99 -11.67
CA ALA A 44 -2.28 7.16 -11.36
C ALA A 44 -3.37 8.02 -10.72
N PRO A 45 -4.66 7.73 -10.98
CA PRO A 45 -5.74 8.32 -10.20
C PRO A 45 -5.56 8.01 -8.70
N ASP A 46 -5.86 8.98 -7.85
CA ASP A 46 -5.71 8.81 -6.40
C ASP A 46 -6.54 7.63 -5.86
N ASN A 47 -7.76 7.47 -6.37
CA ASN A 47 -8.72 6.47 -5.91
C ASN A 47 -8.38 5.01 -6.30
N VAL A 48 -7.26 4.76 -6.97
CA VAL A 48 -6.79 3.41 -7.31
C VAL A 48 -5.56 2.98 -6.53
N TYR A 49 -4.96 3.87 -5.71
CA TYR A 49 -3.72 3.57 -5.00
C TYR A 49 -3.96 3.47 -3.49
N PHE A 50 -3.73 2.27 -2.95
CA PHE A 50 -4.12 1.89 -1.61
C PHE A 50 -2.92 1.45 -0.77
N ILE A 51 -3.03 1.64 0.54
CA ILE A 51 -2.07 1.18 1.54
C ILE A 51 -2.78 0.60 2.76
N LYS A 52 -2.13 -0.34 3.46
CA LYS A 52 -2.61 -0.89 4.72
C LYS A 52 -1.44 -1.19 5.64
N GLU A 53 -1.52 -0.66 6.86
CA GLU A 53 -0.59 -1.01 7.92
C GLU A 53 -0.73 -2.48 8.34
N LEU A 54 0.39 -3.16 8.50
CA LEU A 54 0.44 -4.51 9.07
C LEU A 54 0.80 -4.50 10.57
N LYS A 55 1.42 -3.41 11.03
CA LYS A 55 1.73 -3.11 12.42
C LYS A 55 1.19 -1.71 12.76
N THR A 56 0.66 -1.55 13.96
CA THR A 56 0.17 -0.24 14.45
C THR A 56 1.25 0.84 14.28
N ASP A 57 0.87 1.97 13.69
CA ASP A 57 1.69 3.17 13.48
C ASP A 57 2.94 2.96 12.60
N SER A 58 2.97 1.90 11.80
CA SER A 58 4.04 1.62 10.83
C SER A 58 4.24 2.70 9.76
N LEU A 59 3.23 3.52 9.51
CA LEU A 59 3.25 4.62 8.54
C LEU A 59 3.42 6.00 9.19
N ALA A 60 3.48 6.11 10.52
CA ALA A 60 3.44 7.40 11.22
C ALA A 60 4.55 8.40 10.81
N ASN A 61 5.68 7.90 10.28
CA ASN A 61 6.79 8.72 9.80
C ASN A 61 7.25 8.29 8.40
N VAL A 62 6.33 7.74 7.58
CA VAL A 62 6.62 7.26 6.22
C VAL A 62 5.80 8.08 5.24
N GLN A 63 6.47 8.76 4.32
CA GLN A 63 5.88 9.59 3.28
C GLN A 63 6.75 9.58 2.02
N GLY A 64 6.20 10.00 0.88
CA GLY A 64 6.92 10.13 -0.38
C GLY A 64 6.42 9.17 -1.46
N THR A 65 7.31 8.75 -2.36
CA THR A 65 6.93 7.95 -3.52
C THR A 65 7.44 6.52 -3.36
N ILE A 66 6.55 5.53 -3.56
CA ILE A 66 6.95 4.11 -3.56
C ILE A 66 7.86 3.83 -4.75
N SER A 67 9.00 3.18 -4.51
CA SER A 67 9.83 2.61 -5.56
C SER A 67 9.51 1.13 -5.71
N TYR A 68 9.12 0.72 -6.92
CA TYR A 68 8.98 -0.69 -7.24
C TYR A 68 10.31 -1.32 -7.66
N LEU A 69 10.34 -2.64 -7.68
CA LEU A 69 11.47 -3.40 -8.22
C LEU A 69 11.67 -3.05 -9.70
N ASN A 70 12.91 -3.16 -10.19
CA ASN A 70 13.23 -2.82 -11.59
C ASN A 70 12.41 -3.58 -12.62
N ALA A 71 11.88 -4.77 -12.29
CA ALA A 71 10.98 -5.52 -13.18
C ALA A 71 9.65 -4.80 -13.47
N PHE A 72 9.34 -3.74 -12.73
CA PHE A 72 8.16 -2.87 -12.91
C PHE A 72 8.54 -1.46 -13.39
N ASN A 73 9.82 -1.23 -13.68
CA ASN A 73 10.31 -0.01 -14.30
C ASN A 73 10.55 -0.34 -15.78
N ASP A 74 9.70 0.21 -16.66
CA ASP A 74 9.91 0.18 -18.12
C ASP A 74 10.87 1.30 -18.56
#